data_AF-A0A090GN16-F1
#
_entry.id   AF-A0A090GN16-F1
#
_cell.length_a   1.000
_cell.length_b   1.000
_cell.length_c   1.000
_cell.angle_alpha   90.00
_cell.angle_beta   90.00
_cell.angle_gamma   90.00
#
_symmetry.space_group_name_H-M   'P 1'
#
loop_
_entity.id
_entity.type
_entity.pdbx_description
1 polymer ?
#
loop_
_entity_poly.entity_id
_entity_poly.type
_entity_poly.pdbx_seq_one_letter_code
_entity_poly.pdbx_strand_id
1 'polypeptide(L)'
;MGHMIDDLAGTIVGHDRVAPVRMIDQDGIKAELRWLYNDLNNPVLQRARAAGQAVEQSSSKVYRGFGPEQMGYKKGMEADRELMAEAIRAYMANPNYMKTVAPKTAARIRAYVNEHKDLKHIIQFNSALGTTGGAAGAGAALGSDSSDSERGQAQ
;
A
#
# COMPACT_ATOMS: atom_id res chain seq x y z
N MET A 1 -7.75 12.35 0.67
CA MET A 1 -7.80 11.12 1.51
C MET A 1 -6.43 10.77 2.07
N GLY A 2 -5.40 10.51 1.25
CA GLY A 2 -4.03 10.18 1.72
C GLY A 2 -3.48 11.10 2.82
N HIS A 3 -3.35 12.41 2.55
CA HIS A 3 -2.86 13.37 3.56
C HIS A 3 -3.70 13.42 4.82
N MET A 4 -5.03 13.29 4.70
CA MET A 4 -5.93 13.32 5.86
C MET A 4 -5.66 12.14 6.78
N ILE A 5 -5.47 10.94 6.23
CA ILE A 5 -5.19 9.74 7.00
C ILE A 5 -3.78 9.83 7.62
N ASP A 6 -2.80 10.33 6.86
CA ASP A 6 -1.44 10.55 7.36
C ASP A 6 -1.41 11.55 8.53
N ASP A 7 -2.12 12.68 8.39
CA ASP A 7 -2.20 13.73 9.42
C ASP A 7 -2.92 13.25 10.69
N LEU A 8 -3.99 12.45 10.54
CA LEU A 8 -4.77 11.91 11.65
C LEU A 8 -4.02 10.79 12.37
N ALA A 9 -3.45 9.84 11.63
CA ALA A 9 -2.73 8.72 12.21
C ALA A 9 -1.34 9.11 12.73
N GLY A 10 -0.75 10.17 12.18
CA GLY A 10 0.62 10.59 12.43
C GLY A 10 0.89 11.22 13.79
N THR A 11 2.16 11.15 14.18
CA THR A 11 2.69 11.87 15.35
C THR A 11 3.20 13.25 14.93
N ILE A 12 3.33 14.18 15.89
CA ILE A 12 3.87 15.51 15.60
C ILE A 12 5.35 15.37 15.23
N VAL A 13 5.70 15.78 14.01
CA VAL A 13 7.07 15.73 13.46
C VAL A 13 7.72 17.11 13.35
N GLY A 14 6.94 18.18 13.54
CA GLY A 14 7.42 19.54 13.50
C GLY A 14 6.30 20.55 13.67
N HIS A 15 6.64 21.82 13.51
CA HIS A 15 5.69 22.93 13.50
C HIS A 15 5.86 23.72 12.21
N ASP A 16 4.75 23.92 11.50
CA ASP A 16 4.66 25.02 10.54
C ASP A 16 4.21 26.28 11.28
N ARG A 17 4.30 27.45 10.65
CA ARG A 17 3.98 28.77 11.24
C ARG A 17 2.59 28.87 11.86
N VAL A 18 1.68 27.96 11.51
CA VAL A 18 0.25 28.02 11.85
C VAL A 18 -0.22 26.80 12.66
N ALA A 19 0.43 25.64 12.56
CA ALA A 19 -0.03 24.41 13.22
C ALA A 19 1.08 23.36 13.36
N PRO A 20 0.98 22.44 14.34
CA PRO A 20 1.82 21.25 14.37
C PRO A 20 1.60 20.41 13.12
N VAL A 21 2.70 19.98 12.51
CA VAL A 21 2.69 19.06 11.37
C VAL A 21 2.73 17.65 11.91
N ARG A 22 1.78 16.82 11.48
CA ARG A 22 1.68 15.40 11.83
C ARG A 22 2.01 14.54 10.63
N MET A 23 2.65 13.41 10.87
CA MET A 23 3.00 12.45 9.84
C MET A 23 3.28 11.08 10.47
N ILE A 24 2.91 10.00 9.78
CA ILE A 24 3.35 8.66 10.14
C ILE A 24 4.88 8.59 9.97
N ASP A 25 5.57 8.06 10.99
CA ASP A 25 7.03 7.93 10.96
C ASP A 25 7.51 7.14 9.72
N GLN A 26 8.50 7.73 9.03
CA GLN A 26 9.06 7.22 7.78
C GLN A 26 10.43 6.57 7.95
N ASP A 27 10.95 6.54 9.19
CA ASP A 27 12.24 5.94 9.47
C ASP A 27 12.25 4.46 9.08
N GLY A 28 13.29 4.09 8.33
CA GLY A 28 13.46 2.73 7.80
C GLY A 28 12.55 2.35 6.62
N ILE A 29 11.62 3.22 6.18
CA ILE A 29 10.72 2.94 5.04
C ILE A 29 10.84 3.95 3.88
N LYS A 30 11.64 5.01 4.03
CA LYS A 30 11.80 6.06 3.01
C LYS A 30 12.25 5.54 1.63
N ALA A 31 13.03 4.46 1.57
CA ALA A 31 13.43 3.84 0.31
C ALA A 31 12.22 3.22 -0.43
N GLU A 32 11.36 2.49 0.28
CA GLU A 32 10.13 1.92 -0.30
C GLU A 32 9.16 3.03 -0.72
N LEU A 33 9.01 4.07 0.12
CA LEU A 33 8.16 5.22 -0.18
C LEU A 33 8.59 5.93 -1.47
N ARG A 34 9.88 6.22 -1.64
CA ARG A 34 10.38 6.84 -2.87
C ARG A 34 10.29 5.90 -4.07
N TRP A 35 10.51 4.61 -3.86
CA TRP A 35 10.33 3.60 -4.91
C TRP A 35 8.89 3.60 -5.41
N LEU A 36 7.92 3.55 -4.49
CA LEU A 36 6.49 3.51 -4.79
C LEU A 36 6.01 4.79 -5.46
N TYR A 37 6.42 5.95 -4.94
CA TYR A 37 6.04 7.23 -5.52
C TYR A 37 6.49 7.33 -6.99
N ASN A 38 7.73 6.94 -7.26
CA ASN A 38 8.26 6.88 -8.63
C ASN A 38 7.45 5.93 -9.51
N ASP A 39 7.11 4.73 -9.01
CA ASP A 39 6.40 3.72 -9.80
C ASP A 39 5.02 4.20 -10.24
N LEU A 40 4.34 4.93 -9.35
CA LEU A 40 2.98 5.43 -9.58
C LEU A 40 2.96 6.75 -10.36
N ASN A 41 3.86 7.67 -10.05
CA ASN A 41 3.75 9.07 -10.51
C ASN A 41 4.72 9.45 -11.64
N ASN A 42 5.66 8.59 -12.04
CA ASN A 42 6.63 8.92 -13.09
C ASN A 42 6.00 8.86 -14.50
N PRO A 43 5.75 10.00 -15.17
CA PRO A 43 5.08 10.02 -16.46
C PRO A 43 5.91 9.37 -17.58
N VAL A 44 7.24 9.38 -17.46
CA VAL A 44 8.14 8.77 -18.45
C VAL A 44 8.06 7.24 -18.36
N LEU A 45 8.04 6.70 -17.14
CA LEU A 45 7.83 5.28 -16.89
C LEU A 45 6.46 4.82 -17.39
N GLN A 46 5.39 5.57 -17.08
CA GLN A 46 4.04 5.21 -17.51
C GLN A 46 3.87 5.22 -19.02
N ARG A 47 4.48 6.20 -19.73
CA ARG A 47 4.45 6.22 -21.20
C ARG A 47 5.14 5.02 -21.82
N ALA A 48 6.30 4.61 -21.28
CA ALA A 48 7.03 3.46 -21.76
C ALA A 48 6.23 2.15 -21.56
N ARG A 49 5.61 1.97 -20.39
CA ARG A 49 4.71 0.84 -20.11
C ARG A 49 3.47 0.85 -21.02
N ALA A 50 2.87 2.02 -21.24
CA ALA A 50 1.72 2.18 -22.14
C ALA A 50 2.07 1.88 -23.60
N ALA A 51 3.32 2.06 -24.00
CA ALA A 51 3.85 1.67 -25.31
C ALA A 51 4.17 0.16 -25.42
N GLY A 52 3.82 -0.64 -24.41
CA GLY A 52 4.06 -2.08 -24.38
C GLY A 52 5.50 -2.48 -24.02
N GLN A 53 6.33 -1.53 -23.57
CA GLN A 53 7.69 -1.84 -23.15
C GLN A 53 7.67 -2.43 -21.73
N ALA A 54 8.25 -3.62 -21.57
CA ALA A 54 8.45 -4.25 -20.26
C ALA A 54 9.61 -3.56 -19.51
N VAL A 55 9.38 -2.32 -19.08
CA VAL A 55 10.36 -1.51 -18.34
C VAL A 55 10.03 -1.46 -16.86
N GLU A 56 11.05 -1.74 -16.06
CA GLU A 56 11.02 -1.51 -14.62
C GLU A 56 11.63 -0.17 -14.28
N GLN A 57 11.17 0.44 -13.20
CA GLN A 57 11.78 1.69 -12.76
C GLN A 57 13.26 1.54 -12.41
N SER A 58 13.69 0.34 -12.00
CA SER A 58 15.08 0.02 -11.75
C SER A 58 15.89 -0.17 -13.05
N SER A 59 15.27 -0.26 -14.22
CA SER A 59 15.99 -0.62 -15.46
C SER A 59 16.91 0.47 -16.02
N SER A 60 16.64 1.74 -15.74
CA SER A 60 17.43 2.85 -16.30
C SER A 60 17.44 4.07 -15.39
N LYS A 61 18.50 4.89 -15.49
CA LYS A 61 18.57 6.19 -14.80
C LYS A 61 17.41 7.12 -15.18
N VAL A 62 16.85 6.96 -16.39
CA VAL A 62 15.72 7.76 -16.88
C VAL A 62 14.42 7.46 -16.11
N TYR A 63 14.27 6.24 -15.60
CA TYR A 63 13.07 5.81 -14.87
C TYR A 63 13.24 5.82 -13.35
N ARG A 64 14.42 6.19 -12.84
CA ARG A 64 14.71 6.21 -11.40
C ARG A 64 14.60 7.62 -10.85
N GLY A 65 14.26 7.69 -9.57
CA GLY A 65 14.42 8.91 -8.78
C GLY A 65 13.37 9.98 -9.06
N PHE A 66 12.22 9.64 -9.65
CA PHE A 66 11.06 10.53 -9.65
C PHE A 66 10.47 10.59 -8.24
N GLY A 67 10.35 11.80 -7.71
CA GLY A 67 9.87 12.08 -6.37
C GLY A 67 9.02 13.35 -6.34
N PRO A 68 8.42 13.66 -5.18
CA PRO A 68 7.61 14.86 -5.01
C PRO A 68 8.35 16.15 -5.39
N GLU A 69 9.67 16.17 -5.23
CA GLU A 69 10.48 17.34 -5.55
C GLU A 69 10.42 17.71 -7.05
N GLN A 70 10.29 16.72 -7.95
CA GLN A 70 10.07 16.99 -9.37
C GLN A 70 8.66 17.49 -9.69
N MET A 71 7.72 17.33 -8.76
CA MET A 71 6.36 17.85 -8.84
C MET A 71 6.21 19.23 -8.17
N GLY A 72 7.29 19.80 -7.65
CA GLY A 72 7.32 21.15 -7.06
C GLY A 72 7.22 21.20 -5.54
N TYR A 73 7.14 20.05 -4.85
CA TYR A 73 7.13 20.01 -3.38
C TYR A 73 8.52 20.33 -2.81
N LYS A 74 8.58 21.05 -1.69
CA LYS A 74 9.87 21.36 -1.04
C LYS A 74 10.47 20.11 -0.41
N LYS A 75 11.79 20.02 -0.48
CA LYS A 75 12.57 18.99 0.23
C LYS A 75 12.29 19.04 1.73
N GLY A 76 12.32 17.87 2.36
CA GLY A 76 12.05 17.70 3.79
C GLY A 76 10.59 17.34 4.03
N MET A 77 9.98 17.96 5.05
CA MET A 77 8.65 17.55 5.55
C MET A 77 7.55 17.56 4.49
N GLU A 78 7.58 18.50 3.55
CA GLU A 78 6.54 18.60 2.51
C GLU A 78 6.62 17.43 1.52
N ALA A 79 7.82 17.14 1.01
CA ALA A 79 8.05 15.95 0.18
C ALA A 79 7.75 14.65 0.94
N ASP A 80 8.16 14.55 2.21
CA ASP A 80 7.92 13.35 3.01
C ASP A 80 6.41 13.10 3.20
N ARG A 81 5.62 14.12 3.53
CA ARG A 81 4.15 13.98 3.66
C ARG A 81 3.49 13.51 2.38
N GLU A 82 3.97 14.00 1.23
CA GLU A 82 3.44 13.56 -0.06
C GLU A 82 3.79 12.10 -0.36
N LEU A 83 5.00 11.64 0.01
CA LEU A 83 5.37 10.23 -0.12
C LEU A 83 4.42 9.31 0.67
N MET A 84 4.14 9.65 1.93
CA MET A 84 3.25 8.82 2.77
C MET A 84 1.79 8.92 2.33
N ALA A 85 1.32 10.11 1.97
CA ALA A 85 -0.02 10.31 1.45
C ALA A 85 -0.28 9.48 0.20
N GLU A 86 0.68 9.43 -0.72
CA GLU A 86 0.58 8.61 -1.92
C GLU A 86 0.62 7.11 -1.59
N ALA A 87 1.46 6.70 -0.63
CA ALA A 87 1.50 5.32 -0.18
C ALA A 87 0.16 4.86 0.43
N ILE A 88 -0.50 5.71 1.21
CA ILE A 88 -1.82 5.44 1.75
C ILE A 88 -2.86 5.34 0.62
N ARG A 89 -2.84 6.27 -0.35
CA ARG A 89 -3.73 6.22 -1.53
C ARG A 89 -3.55 4.91 -2.31
N ALA A 90 -2.30 4.50 -2.55
CA ALA A 90 -1.97 3.26 -3.22
C ALA A 90 -2.47 2.03 -2.45
N TYR A 91 -2.35 2.04 -1.12
CA TYR A 91 -2.82 0.95 -0.27
C TYR A 91 -4.35 0.82 -0.28
N MET A 92 -5.06 1.94 -0.25
CA MET A 92 -6.52 1.92 -0.38
C MET A 92 -6.97 1.40 -1.74
N ALA A 93 -6.25 1.75 -2.82
CA ALA A 93 -6.59 1.35 -4.18
C ALA A 93 -6.24 -0.11 -4.48
N ASN A 94 -5.07 -0.58 -4.05
CA ASN A 94 -4.60 -1.93 -4.31
C ASN A 94 -3.72 -2.47 -3.16
N PRO A 95 -4.33 -3.13 -2.16
CA PRO A 95 -3.61 -3.60 -0.98
C PRO A 95 -2.66 -4.77 -1.26
N ASN A 96 -2.95 -5.58 -2.29
CA ASN A 96 -2.07 -6.69 -2.67
C ASN A 96 -0.79 -6.17 -3.34
N TYR A 97 -0.92 -5.19 -4.23
CA TYR A 97 0.23 -4.50 -4.82
C TYR A 97 1.13 -3.90 -3.73
N MET A 98 0.57 -3.14 -2.78
CA MET A 98 1.35 -2.56 -1.68
C MET A 98 2.07 -3.59 -0.82
N LYS A 99 1.40 -4.72 -0.50
CA LYS A 99 2.03 -5.82 0.25
C LYS A 99 3.19 -6.46 -0.51
N THR A 100 3.16 -6.44 -1.83
CA THR A 100 4.22 -7.01 -2.68
C THR A 100 5.40 -6.08 -2.84
N VAL A 101 5.15 -4.79 -3.15
CA VAL A 101 6.24 -3.87 -3.55
C VAL A 101 6.79 -3.02 -2.40
N ALA A 102 5.99 -2.79 -1.36
CA ALA A 102 6.35 -1.94 -0.22
C ALA A 102 5.85 -2.55 1.12
N PRO A 103 6.29 -3.77 1.47
CA PRO A 103 5.75 -4.51 2.60
C PRO A 103 6.00 -3.82 3.96
N LYS A 104 7.14 -3.15 4.15
CA LYS A 104 7.42 -2.43 5.42
C LYS A 104 6.54 -1.20 5.53
N THR A 105 6.34 -0.48 4.44
CA THR A 105 5.42 0.66 4.35
C THR A 105 3.99 0.22 4.63
N ALA A 106 3.54 -0.89 4.04
CA ALA A 106 2.22 -1.45 4.32
C ALA A 106 2.07 -1.88 5.79
N ALA A 107 3.12 -2.43 6.42
CA ALA A 107 3.11 -2.74 7.85
C ALA A 107 3.02 -1.47 8.72
N ARG A 108 3.76 -0.43 8.37
CA ARG A 108 3.73 0.85 9.08
C ARG A 108 2.34 1.50 9.03
N ILE A 109 1.75 1.60 7.85
CA ILE A 109 0.41 2.19 7.68
C ILE A 109 -0.61 1.42 8.52
N ARG A 110 -0.55 0.08 8.53
CA ARG A 110 -1.45 -0.75 9.36
C ARG A 110 -1.30 -0.46 10.84
N ALA A 111 -0.07 -0.44 11.36
CA ALA A 111 0.19 -0.21 12.77
C ALA A 111 -0.38 1.15 13.22
N TYR A 112 -0.21 2.19 12.41
CA TYR A 112 -0.66 3.53 12.76
C TYR A 112 -2.17 3.73 12.57
N VAL A 113 -2.76 3.18 11.50
CA VAL A 113 -4.18 3.42 11.19
C VAL A 113 -5.11 2.45 11.94
N ASN A 114 -4.80 1.16 12.00
CA ASN A 114 -5.70 0.17 12.60
C ASN A 114 -5.72 0.23 14.13
N GLU A 115 -4.70 0.81 14.76
CA GLU A 115 -4.66 1.02 16.22
C GLU A 115 -5.20 2.39 16.63
N HIS A 116 -5.43 3.31 15.68
CA HIS A 116 -5.92 4.65 15.96
C HIS A 116 -7.34 4.63 16.52
N LYS A 117 -7.60 5.40 17.58
CA LYS A 117 -8.88 5.41 18.30
C LYS A 117 -10.08 5.63 17.39
N ASP A 118 -9.99 6.62 16.51
CA ASP A 118 -11.09 6.98 15.60
C ASP A 118 -11.00 6.26 14.24
N LEU A 119 -9.85 6.32 13.57
CA LEU A 119 -9.69 5.75 12.22
C LEU A 119 -9.96 4.25 12.15
N LYS A 120 -9.65 3.44 13.17
CA LYS A 120 -9.87 1.99 13.15
C LYS A 120 -11.34 1.57 12.95
N HIS A 121 -12.26 2.49 13.25
CA HIS A 121 -13.70 2.29 13.09
C HIS A 121 -14.22 2.77 11.72
N ILE A 122 -13.39 3.51 10.97
CA ILE A 122 -13.74 4.10 9.68
C ILE A 122 -13.00 3.37 8.54
N ILE A 123 -11.71 3.12 8.71
CA ILE A 123 -10.82 2.51 7.71
C ILE A 123 -9.94 1.47 8.40
N GLN A 124 -9.89 0.26 7.83
CA GLN A 124 -8.97 -0.80 8.25
C GLN A 124 -8.13 -1.25 7.06
N PHE A 125 -6.81 -1.14 7.18
CA PHE A 125 -5.88 -1.65 6.18
C PHE A 125 -5.58 -3.12 6.47
N ASN A 126 -5.97 -4.01 5.56
CA ASN A 126 -5.95 -5.46 5.77
C ASN A 126 -6.46 -5.87 7.16
N SER A 127 -7.79 -5.81 7.35
CA SER A 127 -8.40 -6.77 8.25
C SER A 127 -8.05 -8.15 7.71
N ALA A 128 -7.21 -8.90 8.43
CA ALA A 128 -7.21 -10.33 8.19
C ALA A 128 -8.68 -10.77 8.31
N LEU A 129 -9.17 -11.54 7.34
CA LEU A 129 -10.17 -12.56 7.67
C LEU A 129 -9.77 -13.12 9.04
N GLY A 130 -10.70 -13.10 9.99
CA GLY A 130 -10.48 -13.51 11.37
C GLY A 130 -9.64 -14.78 11.44
N THR A 131 -8.34 -14.62 11.69
CA THR A 131 -7.46 -15.71 12.14
C THR A 131 -7.27 -15.65 13.65
N THR A 132 -7.89 -14.67 14.31
CA THR A 132 -8.42 -14.78 15.67
C THR A 132 -9.77 -15.51 15.68
N GLY A 133 -9.78 -16.66 15.01
CA GLY A 133 -10.85 -17.65 14.98
C GLY A 133 -10.26 -19.05 15.08
N GLY A 134 -9.41 -19.27 16.08
CA GLY A 134 -9.04 -20.61 16.54
C GLY A 134 -7.86 -21.27 15.82
N ALA A 135 -6.77 -21.41 16.55
CA ALA A 135 -6.03 -22.66 16.51
C ALA A 135 -6.95 -23.77 17.08
N ALA A 136 -7.71 -24.41 16.21
CA ALA A 136 -8.35 -25.72 16.42
C ALA A 136 -8.48 -26.32 15.01
N GLY A 137 -7.51 -27.09 14.55
CA GLY A 137 -7.42 -28.49 14.92
C GLY A 137 -7.65 -29.29 13.64
N ALA A 138 -6.82 -30.29 13.41
CA ALA A 138 -6.92 -31.20 12.28
C ALA A 138 -8.35 -31.76 12.11
N GLY A 139 -8.82 -31.88 10.87
CA GLY A 139 -10.09 -32.56 10.60
C GLY A 139 -10.46 -32.51 9.13
N ALA A 140 -10.34 -33.67 8.48
CA ALA A 140 -10.67 -33.91 7.10
C ALA A 140 -12.13 -33.57 6.74
N ALA A 141 -12.35 -33.14 5.50
CA ALA A 141 -13.37 -33.71 4.62
C ALA A 141 -13.20 -33.11 3.22
N LEU A 142 -12.37 -33.78 2.41
CA LEU A 142 -12.57 -33.84 0.97
C LEU A 142 -13.91 -34.57 0.75
N GLY A 143 -14.97 -33.80 0.56
CA GLY A 143 -16.30 -34.30 0.20
C GLY A 143 -16.59 -33.93 -1.24
N SER A 144 -16.11 -34.76 -2.16
CA SER A 144 -16.55 -34.80 -3.55
C SER A 144 -18.02 -35.21 -3.61
N ASP A 145 -18.85 -34.43 -4.29
CA ASP A 145 -20.01 -34.98 -5.00
C ASP A 145 -20.22 -34.22 -6.32
N SER A 146 -19.60 -34.76 -7.37
CA SER A 146 -19.91 -34.45 -8.75
C SER A 146 -21.17 -35.23 -9.10
N SER A 147 -22.32 -34.59 -8.97
CA SER A 147 -23.58 -35.04 -9.57
C SER A 147 -23.52 -34.73 -11.07
N ASP A 148 -22.94 -35.64 -11.84
CA ASP A 148 -23.03 -35.62 -13.31
C ASP A 148 -24.07 -36.64 -13.76
N SER A 149 -25.11 -36.09 -14.39
CA SER A 149 -26.20 -36.80 -15.03
C SER A 149 -25.73 -37.45 -16.34
N GLU A 150 -26.24 -38.66 -16.58
CA GLU A 150 -26.41 -39.29 -17.91
C GLU A 150 -25.17 -39.69 -18.73
N ARG A 151 -24.93 -41.00 -18.84
CA ARG A 151 -25.09 -41.80 -20.08
C ARG A 151 -24.63 -43.25 -19.86
N GLY A 152 -25.47 -44.21 -20.24
CA GLY A 152 -25.25 -45.64 -19.97
C GLY A 152 -24.36 -46.39 -20.96
N GLN A 153 -24.14 -47.69 -20.67
CA GLN A 153 -24.27 -48.86 -21.56
C GLN A 153 -23.64 -50.12 -20.93
N ALA A 154 -24.28 -51.26 -21.21
CA ALA A 154 -23.80 -52.66 -21.21
C ALA A 154 -23.39 -53.32 -19.88
N GLN A 155 -24.17 -54.32 -19.44
CA GLN A 155 -24.08 -55.73 -19.87
C GLN A 155 -25.41 -56.45 -19.61
#